data_AF-A0AAV7SZZ5-F1
#
_entry.id   AF-A0AAV7SZZ5-F1
#
_cell.length_a   1.000
_cell.length_b   1.000
_cell.length_c   1.000
_cell.angle_alpha   90.00
_cell.angle_beta   90.00
_cell.angle_gamma   90.00
#
_symmetry.space_group_name_H-M   'P 1'
#
loop_
_entity.id
_entity.type
_entity.pdbx_description
1 polymer ?
#
loop_
_entity_poly.entity_id
_entity_poly.type
_entity_poly.pdbx_seq_one_letter_code
_entity_poly.pdbx_strand_id
1 'polypeptide(L)' 'GRLLIEFTTPMTMERVQRENPDVRDGGKYTPSDCKTKQKVAIILPFRHRDHHLKYWLHYLHPILRRQKVDYGIYIIN' A
#
# COMPACT_ATOMS: atom_id res chain seq x y z
N GLY A 1 7.02 -12.53 8.18
CA GLY A 1 8.04 -12.31 9.23
C GLY A 1 7.65 -11.11 10.08
N ARG A 2 8.38 -10.86 11.16
CA ARG A 2 8.17 -9.68 12.02
C ARG A 2 8.52 -8.39 11.28
N LEU A 3 7.76 -7.33 11.50
CA LEU A 3 8.00 -6.00 11.00
C LEU A 3 7.94 -5.02 12.18
N LEU A 4 8.93 -4.12 12.29
CA LEU A 4 8.89 -3.02 13.24
C LEU A 4 8.06 -1.88 12.63
N ILE A 5 7.09 -1.38 13.39
CA ILE A 5 6.20 -0.29 12.99
C ILE A 5 6.45 0.89 13.92
N GLU A 6 6.74 2.05 13.35
CA GLU A 6 7.03 3.28 14.06
C GLU A 6 6.32 4.46 13.40
N PHE A 7 5.91 5.43 14.21
CA PHE A 7 5.16 6.61 13.76
C PHE A 7 5.88 7.92 14.14
N THR A 8 7.17 7.83 14.49
CA THR A 8 7.96 8.93 15.05
C THR A 8 8.47 9.89 13.99
N THR A 9 8.77 9.38 12.79
CA THR A 9 9.29 10.18 11.67
C THR A 9 8.16 10.52 10.70
N PRO A 10 7.97 11.80 10.30
CA PRO A 10 6.92 12.20 9.36
C PRO A 10 6.96 11.37 8.06
N MET A 11 5.81 10.82 7.68
CA MET A 11 5.66 10.09 6.43
C MET A 11 5.06 11.01 5.35
N THR A 12 5.72 11.07 4.18
CA THR A 12 5.27 11.88 3.04
C THR A 12 4.84 10.97 1.88
N MET A 13 3.95 11.47 1.01
CA MET A 13 3.47 10.67 -0.13
C MET A 13 4.56 10.43 -1.17
N GLU A 14 5.46 11.40 -1.35
CA GLU A 14 6.60 11.31 -2.26
C GLU A 14 7.53 10.18 -1.84
N ARG A 15 7.76 10.04 -0.53
CA ARG A 15 8.55 8.93 0.02
C ARG A 15 7.86 7.59 -0.24
N VAL A 16 6.55 7.49 0.02
CA VAL A 16 5.77 6.27 -0.22
C VAL A 16 5.85 5.84 -1.69
N GLN A 17 5.67 6.77 -2.63
CA GLN A 17 5.74 6.50 -4.06
C GLN A 17 7.15 6.05 -4.48
N ARG A 18 8.18 6.77 -4.04
CA ARG A 18 9.58 6.44 -4.35
C ARG A 18 9.99 5.05 -3.85
N GLU A 19 9.49 4.64 -2.68
CA GLU A 19 9.76 3.31 -2.12
C GLU A 19 8.95 2.18 -2.79
N ASN A 20 7.94 2.53 -3.58
CA ASN A 20 7.04 1.57 -4.24
C ASN A 20 6.88 1.86 -5.74
N PRO A 21 7.97 1.80 -6.53
CA PRO A 21 7.95 2.16 -7.95
C PRO A 21 7.07 1.25 -8.82
N ASP A 22 6.83 0.01 -8.39
CA ASP A 22 5.99 -0.95 -9.11
C ASP A 22 4.49 -0.74 -8.89
N VAL A 23 4.11 0.15 -7.96
CA VAL A 23 2.71 0.50 -7.71
C VAL A 23 2.30 1.51 -8.77
N ARG A 24 1.31 1.15 -9.57
CA ARG A 24 0.73 1.97 -10.62
C ARG A 24 -0.29 2.95 -10.05
N ASP A 25 -0.67 3.92 -10.89
CA ASP A 25 -1.70 4.90 -10.60
C ASP A 25 -2.98 4.27 -10.01
N GLY A 26 -3.53 4.94 -9.01
CA GLY A 26 -4.68 4.45 -8.24
C GLY A 26 -4.32 3.36 -7.22
N GLY A 27 -3.05 3.21 -6.85
CA GLY A 27 -2.61 2.29 -5.79
C GLY A 27 -2.73 0.82 -6.20
N LYS A 28 -2.49 0.52 -7.47
CA LYS A 28 -2.67 -0.82 -8.06
C LYS A 28 -1.34 -1.53 -8.28
N TYR A 29 -1.28 -2.81 -7.96
CA TYR A 29 -0.09 -3.63 -8.19
C TYR A 29 -0.48 -5.04 -8.62
N THR A 30 0.26 -5.56 -9.59
CA THR A 30 0.13 -6.93 -10.07
C THR A 30 1.55 -7.51 -10.16
N PRO A 31 1.86 -8.63 -9.48
CA PRO A 31 3.13 -9.34 -9.62
C PRO A 31 3.45 -9.67 -11.09
N SER A 32 4.68 -9.41 -11.51
CA SER A 32 5.16 -9.69 -12.87
C SER A 32 5.77 -11.09 -13.01
N ASP A 33 6.14 -11.72 -11.90
CA ASP A 33 6.86 -12.99 -11.84
C ASP A 33 5.95 -14.22 -11.73
N CYS A 34 4.64 -14.03 -11.59
CA CYS A 34 3.69 -15.13 -11.40
C CYS A 34 2.26 -14.78 -11.78
N LYS A 35 1.45 -15.82 -12.00
CA LYS A 35 -0.01 -15.69 -12.06
C LYS A 35 -0.57 -15.66 -10.63
N THR A 36 -1.24 -14.57 -10.26
CA THR A 36 -1.79 -14.40 -8.92
C THR A 36 -2.95 -15.35 -8.65
N LYS A 37 -3.05 -15.82 -7.40
CA LYS A 37 -4.19 -16.64 -6.94
C LYS A 37 -5.40 -15.80 -6.57
N GLN A 38 -5.18 -14.53 -6.23
CA GLN A 38 -6.20 -13.64 -5.69
C GLN A 38 -6.11 -12.27 -6.36
N LYS A 39 -7.30 -11.72 -6.65
CA LYS A 39 -7.51 -10.32 -7.02
C LYS A 39 -8.28 -9.63 -5.90
N VAL A 40 -7.69 -8.60 -5.30
CA VAL A 40 -8.14 -8.02 -4.03
C VAL A 40 -8.42 -6.53 -4.20
N ALA A 41 -9.63 -6.10 -3.85
CA ALA A 41 -9.95 -4.69 -3.66
C ALA A 41 -9.89 -4.37 -2.16
N ILE A 42 -8.98 -3.47 -1.76
CA ILE A 42 -8.84 -3.03 -0.37
C ILE A 42 -9.60 -1.72 -0.22
N ILE A 43 -10.72 -1.76 0.49
CA ILE A 43 -11.60 -0.61 0.67
C ILE A 43 -11.32 0.01 2.04
N LEU A 44 -10.92 1.27 2.04
CA LEU A 44 -10.62 2.05 3.24
C LEU A 44 -11.67 3.15 3.43
N PRO A 45 -12.55 3.04 4.44
CA PRO A 45 -13.36 4.18 4.86
C PRO A 45 -12.44 5.23 5.49
N PHE A 46 -12.54 6.46 5.02
CA PHE A 46 -11.55 7.49 5.32
C PHE A 46 -12.21 8.86 5.48
N ARG A 47 -11.88 9.61 6.53
CA ARG A 47 -12.33 11.00 6.67
C ARG A 47 -11.31 11.82 7.46
N HIS A 48 -10.68 12.80 6.81
CA HIS A 48 -9.68 13.70 7.44
C HIS A 48 -8.55 12.97 8.19
N ARG A 49 -8.01 11.88 7.63
CA ARG A 49 -6.96 11.06 8.27
C ARG A 49 -5.68 10.94 7.42
N ASP A 50 -5.33 11.97 6.65
CA ASP A 50 -4.24 11.93 5.67
C ASP A 50 -2.91 11.48 6.28
N HIS A 51 -2.63 11.91 7.52
CA HIS A 51 -1.45 11.48 8.25
C HIS A 51 -1.41 9.96 8.43
N HIS A 52 -2.51 9.35 8.87
CA HIS A 52 -2.59 7.90 9.08
C HIS A 52 -2.50 7.13 7.77
N LEU A 53 -3.13 7.65 6.71
CA LEU A 53 -3.11 7.02 5.40
C LEU A 53 -1.69 6.88 4.84
N LYS A 54 -0.84 7.90 5.02
CA LYS A 54 0.55 7.86 4.55
C LYS A 54 1.33 6.72 5.21
N TYR A 55 1.20 6.52 6.52
CA TYR A 55 1.83 5.38 7.20
C TYR A 55 1.22 4.05 6.77
N TRP A 56 -0.10 4.00 6.62
CA TRP A 56 -0.78 2.78 6.19
C TRP A 56 -0.26 2.32 4.83
N LEU A 57 -0.14 3.24 3.87
CA LEU A 57 0.41 2.96 2.54
C LEU A 57 1.89 2.54 2.60
N HIS A 58 2.71 3.27 3.35
CA HIS A 58 4.14 2.96 3.55
C HIS A 58 4.35 1.51 4.00
N TYR A 59 3.58 1.06 5.00
CA TYR A 59 3.75 -0.29 5.55
C TYR A 59 3.06 -1.36 4.72
N LEU A 60 1.88 -1.07 4.15
CA LEU A 60 1.07 -2.13 3.55
C LEU A 60 1.50 -2.48 2.13
N HIS A 61 1.97 -1.53 1.32
CA HIS A 61 2.42 -1.84 -0.05
C HIS A 61 3.48 -2.97 -0.08
N PRO A 62 4.56 -2.94 0.73
CA PRO A 62 5.53 -4.03 0.78
C PRO A 62 4.96 -5.35 1.32
N ILE A 63 4.00 -5.29 2.25
CA ILE A 63 3.35 -6.49 2.80
C ILE A 63 2.55 -7.20 1.70
N LEU A 64 1.70 -6.47 0.98
CA LEU A 64 0.86 -7.02 -0.09
C LEU A 64 1.70 -7.55 -1.26
N ARG A 65 2.79 -6.85 -1.62
CA ARG A 65 3.73 -7.32 -2.66
C ARG A 65 4.36 -8.65 -2.27
N ARG A 66 4.82 -8.81 -1.02
CA ARG A 66 5.38 -10.08 -0.52
C ARG A 66 4.36 -11.22 -0.51
N GLN A 67 3.07 -10.91 -0.38
CA GLN A 67 1.98 -11.89 -0.47
C GLN A 67 1.64 -12.28 -1.92
N LYS A 68 2.23 -11.63 -2.94
CA LYS A 68 2.00 -11.89 -4.36
C LYS A 68 0.52 -11.83 -4.77
N VAL A 69 -0.22 -10.86 -4.21
CA VAL A 69 -1.62 -10.58 -4.56
C VAL A 69 -1.72 -9.50 -5.63
N ASP A 70 -2.68 -9.65 -6.55
CA ASP A 70 -3.07 -8.58 -7.48
C ASP A 70 -4.05 -7.69 -6.74
N TYR A 71 -3.67 -6.45 -6.41
CA TYR A 71 -4.46 -5.59 -5.54
C TYR A 71 -4.66 -4.18 -6.07
N GLY A 72 -5.75 -3.56 -5.61
CA GLY A 72 -5.98 -2.11 -5.71
C GLY A 72 -6.50 -1.56 -4.39
N ILE A 73 -6.06 -0.36 -4.03
CA ILE A 73 -6.47 0.34 -2.81
C ILE A 73 -7.48 1.43 -3.17
N TYR A 74 -8.62 1.43 -2.51
CA TYR A 74 -9.73 2.34 -2.75
C TYR A 74 -10.04 3.10 -1.46
N ILE A 75 -9.78 4.40 -1.48
CA ILE A 75 -10.07 5.29 -0.36
C ILE A 75 -11.46 5.88 -0.59
N ILE A 76 -12.39 5.60 0.32
CA ILE A 76 -13.77 6.06 0.24
C ILE A 76 -14.00 7.11 1.33
N ASN A 77 -14.37 8.31 0.91
CA ASN A 77 -14.61 9.46 1.79
C ASN A 77 -16.07 9.60 2.21
#